data_AF-A0A6J4FGY4-F1
#
_entry.id   AF-A0A6J4FGY4-F1
#
_cell.length_a   1.000
_cell.length_b   1.000
_cell.length_c   1.000
_cell.angle_alpha   90.00
_cell.angle_beta   90.00
_cell.angle_gamma   90.00
#
_symmetry.space_group_name_H-M   'P 1'
#
loop_
_entity.id
_entity.type
_entity.pdbx_description
1 polymer ?
#
loop_
_entity_poly.entity_id
_entity_poly.type
_entity_poly.pdbx_seq_one_letter_code
_entity_poly.pdbx_strand_id
1 'polypeptide(L)'
;MAEQVRVVVFQEGDAWVAQCLEYDIGAQANDTDRLYQRLLATLISEYQESKLRGNGEPFDGIEPAPQRFHEMWTKKRSGVFAGTLSLPINHRDVTVELALCA
;
A
#
# COMPACT_ATOMS: atom_id res chain seq x y z
N MET A 1 -7.01 17.16 -2.03
CA MET A 1 -7.83 15.94 -1.90
C MET A 1 -6.95 14.91 -1.23
N ALA A 2 -7.41 14.30 -0.14
CA ALA A 2 -6.65 13.22 0.51
C ALA A 2 -6.63 12.01 -0.43
N GLU A 3 -5.47 11.41 -0.61
CA GLU A 3 -5.29 10.28 -1.50
C GLU A 3 -5.50 9.00 -0.70
N GLN A 4 -6.37 8.11 -1.17
CA GLN A 4 -6.68 6.86 -0.48
C GLN A 4 -5.99 5.71 -1.19
N VAL A 5 -5.13 5.00 -0.47
CA VAL A 5 -4.42 3.82 -0.97
C VAL A 5 -4.93 2.59 -0.23
N ARG A 6 -5.57 1.68 -0.96
CA ARG A 6 -6.05 0.39 -0.45
C ARG A 6 -4.93 -0.61 -0.54
N VAL A 7 -4.79 -1.44 0.50
CA VAL A 7 -3.72 -2.42 0.61
C VAL A 7 -4.31 -3.77 1.00
N VAL A 8 -4.01 -4.80 0.22
CA VAL A 8 -4.26 -6.19 0.63
C VAL A 8 -3.05 -6.72 1.37
N VAL A 9 -3.30 -7.34 2.53
CA VAL A 9 -2.30 -8.00 3.36
C VAL A 9 -2.64 -9.48 3.37
N PHE A 10 -1.74 -10.36 2.96
CA PHE A 10 -1.98 -11.80 2.91
C PHE A 10 -0.70 -12.57 3.21
N GLN A 11 -0.84 -13.85 3.51
CA GLN A 11 0.31 -14.73 3.73
C GLN A 11 0.61 -15.51 2.46
N GLU A 12 1.88 -15.51 2.04
CA GLU A 12 2.39 -16.31 0.93
C GLU A 12 3.58 -17.15 1.42
N GLY A 13 3.35 -18.45 1.60
CA GLY A 13 4.30 -19.33 2.26
C GLY A 13 4.58 -18.88 3.71
N ASP A 14 5.87 -18.68 4.02
CA ASP A 14 6.32 -18.25 5.35
C ASP A 14 6.40 -16.72 5.51
N ALA A 15 5.98 -15.96 4.49
CA ALA A 15 6.06 -14.51 4.48
C ALA A 15 4.66 -13.86 4.48
N TRP A 16 4.57 -12.70 5.11
CA TRP A 16 3.50 -11.74 4.94
C TRP A 16 3.81 -10.81 3.76
N VAL A 17 2.79 -10.50 2.98
CA VAL A 17 2.84 -9.61 1.82
C VAL A 17 1.79 -8.52 1.99
N ALA A 18 2.17 -7.28 1.68
CA ALA A 18 1.30 -6.13 1.56
C ALA A 18 1.42 -5.59 0.14
N GLN A 19 0.29 -5.40 -0.53
CA GLN A 19 0.24 -4.87 -1.89
C GLN A 19 -0.79 -3.74 -1.97
N CYS A 20 -0.32 -2.55 -2.31
CA CYS A 20 -1.17 -1.41 -2.66
C CYS A 20 -1.95 -1.72 -3.95
N LEU A 21 -3.17 -1.21 -4.08
CA LEU A 21 -4.04 -1.48 -5.23
C LEU A 21 -3.95 -0.37 -6.29
N GLU A 22 -3.91 0.88 -5.85
CA GLU A 22 -3.86 2.05 -6.73
C GLU A 22 -2.51 2.18 -7.44
N TYR A 23 -1.47 1.60 -6.84
CA TYR A 23 -0.09 1.62 -7.32
C TYR A 23 0.51 0.23 -7.11
N ASP A 24 1.29 -0.26 -8.08
CA ASP A 24 2.02 -1.53 -8.00
C ASP A 24 3.23 -1.42 -7.05
N ILE A 25 2.92 -1.11 -5.80
CA ILE A 25 3.85 -0.95 -4.69
C ILE A 25 3.54 -2.05 -3.69
N GLY A 26 4.55 -2.89 -3.43
CA GLY A 26 4.45 -4.02 -2.51
C GLY A 26 5.58 -4.03 -1.48
N ALA A 27 5.30 -4.67 -0.35
CA ALA A 27 6.29 -5.00 0.66
C ALA A 27 6.07 -6.42 1.18
N GLN A 28 7.13 -7.05 1.66
CA GLN A 28 7.07 -8.37 2.28
C GLN A 28 7.91 -8.44 3.56
N ALA A 29 7.49 -9.24 4.53
CA ALA A 29 8.23 -9.48 5.77
C ALA A 29 7.81 -10.81 6.41
N ASN A 30 8.56 -11.27 7.41
CA ASN A 30 8.26 -12.52 8.11
C ASN A 30 7.19 -12.34 9.22
N ASP A 31 6.84 -11.11 9.54
CA ASP A 31 5.86 -10.74 10.55
C ASP A 31 5.18 -9.42 10.14
N THR A 32 3.98 -9.18 10.68
CA THR A 32 3.14 -8.04 10.31
C THR A 32 3.75 -6.70 10.74
N ASP A 33 4.47 -6.64 11.86
CA ASP A 33 5.06 -5.39 12.36
C ASP A 33 6.16 -4.89 11.41
N ARG A 34 7.05 -5.79 10.99
CA ARG A 34 8.05 -5.50 9.97
C ARG A 34 7.43 -5.22 8.61
N LEU A 35 6.32 -5.88 8.28
CA LEU A 35 5.58 -5.60 7.04
C LEU A 35 5.12 -4.15 6.99
N TYR A 36 4.49 -3.66 8.07
CA TYR A 36 4.06 -2.26 8.17
C TYR A 36 5.23 -1.30 8.02
N GLN A 37 6.33 -1.54 8.73
CA GLN A 37 7.52 -0.69 8.62
C GLN A 37 8.07 -0.63 7.19
N ARG A 38 8.14 -1.78 6.52
CA ARG A 38 8.62 -1.87 5.13
C ARG A 38 7.66 -1.22 4.15
N LEU A 39 6.36 -1.42 4.32
CA LEU A 39 5.34 -0.78 3.49
C LEU A 39 5.43 0.75 3.59
N LEU A 40 5.55 1.28 4.81
CA LEU A 40 5.70 2.72 5.03
C LEU A 40 6.98 3.27 4.41
N ALA A 41 8.11 2.59 4.61
CA ALA A 41 9.39 3.00 4.02
C ALA A 41 9.33 2.98 2.48
N THR A 42 8.65 2.00 1.90
CA THR A 42 8.48 1.88 0.44
C THR A 42 7.61 3.02 -0.08
N LEU A 43 6.44 3.27 0.52
CA LEU A 43 5.57 4.39 0.14
C LEU A 43 6.28 5.75 0.24
N ILE A 44 7.06 5.97 1.31
CA ILE A 44 7.84 7.22 1.46
C ILE A 44 8.89 7.33 0.35
N SER A 45 9.58 6.23 0.02
CA SER A 45 10.63 6.22 -1.00
C SER A 45 10.05 6.48 -2.40
N GLU A 46 8.98 5.78 -2.77
CA GLU A 46 8.31 5.96 -4.07
C GLU A 46 7.74 7.37 -4.22
N TYR A 47 7.17 7.93 -3.14
CA TYR A 47 6.73 9.31 -3.16
C TYR A 47 7.89 10.30 -3.40
N GLN A 48 9.03 10.09 -2.75
CA GLN A 48 10.20 10.96 -2.93
C GLN A 48 10.76 10.84 -4.35
N GLU A 49 10.82 9.63 -4.90
CA GLU A 49 11.26 9.41 -6.28
C GLU A 49 10.30 10.04 -7.30
N SER A 50 8.99 9.96 -7.09
CA SER A 50 8.01 10.59 -8.00
C SER A 50 8.14 12.11 -8.04
N LYS A 51 8.55 12.73 -6.94
CA LYS A 51 8.89 14.16 -6.89
C LYS A 51 10.15 14.53 -7.66
N LEU A 52 11.14 13.63 -7.72
CA LEU A 52 12.39 13.86 -8.43
C LEU A 52 12.27 13.63 -9.93
N ARG A 53 11.38 12.72 -10.35
CA ARG A 53 11.30 12.24 -11.75
C ARG A 53 10.05 12.68 -12.52
N GLY A 54 8.97 13.00 -11.83
CA GLY A 54 7.65 13.26 -12.43
C GLY A 54 7.23 14.73 -12.40
N ASN A 55 5.95 14.96 -12.67
CA ASN A 55 5.34 16.31 -12.65
C ASN A 55 5.09 16.85 -11.22
N GLY A 56 5.64 16.19 -10.20
CA GLY A 56 5.42 16.51 -8.81
C GLY A 56 4.14 15.93 -8.21
N GLU A 57 3.41 15.06 -8.93
CA GLU A 57 2.29 14.32 -8.34
C GLU A 57 2.79 13.10 -7.53
N PRO A 58 2.13 12.74 -6.41
CA PRO A 58 2.43 11.55 -5.64
C PRO A 58 2.36 10.29 -6.51
N PHE A 59 3.38 9.42 -6.43
CA PHE A 59 3.40 8.10 -7.10
C PHE A 59 3.26 8.14 -8.64
N ASP A 60 3.52 9.30 -9.25
CA ASP A 60 3.45 9.50 -10.70
C ASP A 60 4.31 8.48 -11.47
N GLY A 61 3.73 7.91 -12.53
CA GLY A 61 4.38 6.90 -13.37
C GLY A 61 4.30 5.46 -12.84
N ILE A 62 3.68 5.20 -11.69
CA ILE A 62 3.45 3.84 -11.18
C ILE A 62 2.07 3.36 -11.63
N GLU A 63 2.03 2.23 -12.34
CA GLU A 63 0.78 1.62 -12.77
C GLU A 63 0.00 1.03 -11.58
N PRO A 64 -1.33 0.83 -11.69
CA PRO A 64 -2.09 0.10 -10.69
C PRO A 64 -1.61 -1.35 -10.53
N ALA A 65 -1.91 -1.94 -9.38
CA ALA A 65 -1.49 -3.31 -9.10
C ALA A 65 -2.18 -4.34 -10.04
N PRO A 66 -1.57 -5.52 -10.23
CA PRO A 66 -2.17 -6.59 -11.01
C PRO A 66 -3.58 -6.97 -10.55
N GLN A 67 -4.46 -7.30 -11.50
CA GLN A 67 -5.89 -7.57 -11.27
C GLN A 67 -6.17 -8.57 -10.14
N ARG A 68 -5.31 -9.58 -9.95
CA ARG A 68 -5.44 -10.58 -8.88
C ARG A 68 -5.57 -9.96 -7.48
N PHE A 69 -4.91 -8.83 -7.21
CA PHE A 69 -4.94 -8.17 -5.91
C PHE A 69 -6.23 -7.38 -5.69
N HIS A 70 -6.75 -6.77 -6.75
CA HIS A 70 -8.09 -6.17 -6.72
C HIS A 70 -9.16 -7.22 -6.43
N GLU A 71 -9.04 -8.42 -7.03
CA GLU A 71 -9.95 -9.52 -6.72
C GLU A 71 -9.84 -9.98 -5.26
N MET A 72 -8.63 -10.04 -4.69
CA MET A 72 -8.43 -10.34 -3.26
C MET A 72 -9.14 -9.31 -2.38
N TRP A 73 -9.04 -8.02 -2.72
CA TRP A 73 -9.75 -6.96 -2.01
C TRP A 73 -11.26 -7.08 -2.11
N THR A 74 -11.80 -7.48 -3.27
CA THR A 74 -13.24 -7.69 -3.44
C THR A 74 -13.73 -8.93 -2.68
N LYS A 75 -12.92 -9.98 -2.60
CA LYS A 75 -13.26 -11.25 -1.93
C LYS A 75 -13.09 -11.21 -0.42
N LYS A 76 -12.40 -10.20 0.14
CA LYS A 76 -12.21 -10.06 1.59
C LYS A 76 -13.56 -10.01 2.30
N ARG A 77 -13.62 -10.58 3.51
CA ARG A 77 -14.80 -10.41 4.38
C ARG A 77 -14.85 -8.94 4.82
N SER A 78 -16.00 -8.30 4.61
CA SER A 78 -16.26 -6.93 5.08
C SER A 78 -15.96 -6.83 6.58
N GLY A 79 -15.12 -5.87 6.98
CA GLY A 79 -14.75 -5.62 8.37
C GLY A 79 -13.37 -6.16 8.81
N VAL A 80 -12.64 -6.87 7.94
CA VAL A 80 -11.24 -7.22 8.22
C VAL A 80 -10.36 -6.00 7.89
N PHE A 81 -10.18 -5.14 8.88
CA PHE A 81 -9.43 -3.89 8.76
C PHE A 81 -8.21 -3.94 9.68
N ALA A 82 -7.03 -3.89 9.09
CA ALA A 82 -5.78 -3.95 9.84
C ALA A 82 -5.38 -2.58 10.41
N GLY A 83 -5.92 -1.49 9.83
CA GLY A 83 -5.73 -0.13 10.33
C GLY A 83 -5.81 0.91 9.22
N THR A 84 -5.85 2.17 9.65
CA THR A 84 -5.68 3.35 8.78
C THR A 84 -4.35 4.00 9.15
N LEU A 85 -3.48 4.23 8.18
CA LEU A 85 -2.26 5.00 8.38
C LEU A 85 -2.38 6.31 7.62
N SER A 86 -2.13 7.41 8.32
CA SER A 86 -1.93 8.73 7.70
C SER A 86 -0.45 8.95 7.56
N LEU A 87 0.04 8.96 6.33
CA LEU A 87 1.42 9.30 6.05
C LEU A 87 1.51 10.83 5.89
N PRO A 88 2.32 11.53 6.72
CA PRO A 88 2.59 12.95 6.52
C PRO A 88 3.51 13.10 5.33
N ILE A 89 2.90 13.12 4.15
CA ILE A 89 3.57 13.26 2.87
C ILE A 89 3.42 14.73 2.45
N ASN A 90 4.37 15.58 2.88
CA ASN A 90 4.47 17.02 2.59
C ASN A 90 3.18 17.68 2.06
N HIS A 91 2.36 18.20 2.98
CA HIS A 91 1.12 18.96 2.71
C HIS A 91 -0.07 18.17 2.12
N ARG A 92 0.00 16.84 1.95
CA ARG A 92 -1.15 15.98 1.65
C ARG A 92 -1.19 14.79 2.60
N ASP A 93 -2.35 14.53 3.19
CA ASP A 93 -2.59 13.30 3.94
C ASP A 93 -2.90 12.17 2.94
N VAL A 94 -2.07 11.13 2.95
CA VAL A 94 -2.37 9.87 2.26
C VAL A 94 -2.92 8.89 3.29
N THR A 95 -4.15 8.44 3.05
CA THR A 95 -4.87 7.49 3.88
C THR A 95 -4.64 6.10 3.35
N VAL A 96 -3.93 5.25 4.11
CA VAL A 96 -3.68 3.86 3.75
C VAL A 96 -4.69 2.97 4.45
N GLU A 97 -5.51 2.25 3.70
CA GLU A 97 -6.49 1.30 4.20
C GLU A 97 -6.01 -0.14 4.05
N LEU A 98 -5.81 -0.82 5.17
CA LEU A 98 -5.27 -2.17 5.18
C LEU A 98 -6.36 -3.22 5.35
N ALA A 99 -6.37 -4.23 4.49
CA ALA A 99 -7.26 -5.36 4.58
C ALA A 99 -6.49 -6.67 4.63
N LEU A 100 -6.69 -7.45 5.70
CA LEU A 100 -6.18 -8.81 5.76
C LEU A 100 -7.07 -9.71 4.89
N CYS A 101 -6.47 -10.32 3.88
CA CYS A 101 -7.05 -11.25 2.93
C CYS A 101 -6.49 -12.65 3.23
N ALA A 102 -7.38 -13.58 3.57
CA ALA A 102 -7.07 -14.98 3.86
C ALA A 102 -7.77 -15.88 2.83
#